data_AF-A0A9J7HNY1-F1
#
_entry.id   AF-A0A9J7HNY1-F1
#
_cell.length_a   1.000
_cell.length_b   1.000
_cell.length_c   1.000
_cell.angle_alpha   90.00
_cell.angle_beta   90.00
_cell.angle_gamma   90.00
#
_symmetry.space_group_name_H-M   'P 1'
#
loop_
_entity.id
_entity.type
_entity.pdbx_description
1 polymer ?
#
loop_
_entity_poly.entity_id
_entity_poly.type
_entity_poly.pdbx_seq_one_letter_code
_entity_poly.pdbx_strand_id
1 'polypeptide(L)'
;MGQRWSTPTVLNEDSKDVATAAASELAKQMTVSAVQATAGAVVVGVGGAVAGAIAQVIFRGLWDTVFPPDAEESSTMDEMKSIVKQELKQDTLDQINGVLHDLFDMLTKDYTLDKMHSDLTDPTDRERLHDLLTRLNEHLIGVIGTLMQESYAKIGLTSFLLLAGLRLALYQEMANVDPENEDPDFNPARSSRYATPRVGLVAQYAEKYAEHVEEWWPRILEDRRRAVVAGSAVTSTGVSVSLVGTVTEWIEDHAIRKDDIHVRSYSNIAAPPQPSLDTLLEEYRQQVAVKLSKKFNHPEEIATNWRKLIDKPINMTIEDVP
;
A
#
# COMPACT_ATOMS: atom_id res chain seq x y z
N MET A 1 -31.30 -20.54 20.35
CA MET A 1 -29.92 -20.08 20.56
C MET A 1 -29.37 -19.62 19.21
N GLY A 2 -29.47 -18.32 18.91
CA GLY A 2 -28.98 -17.76 17.65
C GLY A 2 -27.49 -17.48 17.76
N GLN A 3 -26.68 -18.11 16.90
CA GLN A 3 -25.30 -17.69 16.69
C GLN A 3 -25.32 -16.25 16.19
N ARG A 4 -24.70 -15.33 16.93
CA ARG A 4 -24.34 -14.01 16.42
C ARG A 4 -23.18 -14.23 15.45
N TRP A 5 -23.48 -14.21 14.16
CA TRP A 5 -22.46 -14.09 13.13
C TRP A 5 -21.85 -12.71 13.31
N SER A 6 -20.56 -12.65 13.67
CA SER A 6 -19.77 -11.44 13.62
C SER A 6 -19.81 -10.92 12.18
N THR A 7 -20.45 -9.79 11.96
CA THR A 7 -20.50 -9.11 10.66
C THR A 7 -19.05 -8.93 10.18
N PRO A 8 -18.67 -9.43 8.99
CA PRO A 8 -17.36 -9.14 8.43
C PRO A 8 -17.21 -7.62 8.31
N THR A 9 -16.11 -7.09 8.84
CA THR A 9 -15.70 -5.71 8.57
C THR A 9 -15.32 -5.64 7.10
N VAL A 10 -16.18 -5.06 6.26
CA VAL A 10 -15.92 -4.97 4.81
C VAL A 10 -15.65 -3.52 4.43
N LEU A 11 -14.46 -3.30 3.87
CA LEU A 11 -13.95 -2.01 3.42
C LEU A 11 -14.81 -1.48 2.25
N ASN A 12 -15.24 -0.22 2.32
CA ASN A 12 -16.07 0.48 1.33
C ASN A 12 -15.41 0.45 -0.08
N GLU A 13 -16.18 0.27 -1.17
CA GLU A 13 -15.67 0.00 -2.54
C GLU A 13 -15.70 1.17 -3.53
N ASP A 14 -16.26 2.34 -3.18
CA ASP A 14 -16.71 3.34 -4.19
C ASP A 14 -15.62 4.29 -4.76
N SER A 15 -14.35 4.15 -4.36
CA SER A 15 -13.22 4.95 -4.89
C SER A 15 -11.89 4.19 -4.81
N LYS A 16 -10.95 4.48 -5.73
CA LYS A 16 -9.55 4.00 -5.63
C LYS A 16 -8.96 4.47 -4.32
N ASP A 17 -8.26 3.58 -3.63
CA ASP A 17 -7.63 3.92 -2.37
C ASP A 17 -6.29 4.63 -2.64
N VAL A 18 -6.20 5.90 -2.26
CA VAL A 18 -5.06 6.77 -2.58
C VAL A 18 -3.79 6.34 -1.82
N ALA A 19 -3.91 5.85 -0.57
CA ALA A 19 -2.75 5.34 0.17
C ALA A 19 -2.15 4.11 -0.49
N THR A 20 -2.98 3.18 -0.97
CA THR A 20 -2.45 2.03 -1.72
C THR A 20 -1.88 2.42 -3.08
N ALA A 21 -2.41 3.47 -3.73
CA ALA A 21 -1.86 3.99 -4.98
C ALA A 21 -0.46 4.56 -4.74
N ALA A 22 -0.31 5.36 -3.69
CA ALA A 22 0.94 5.91 -3.22
C ALA A 22 1.96 4.81 -2.88
N ALA A 23 1.54 3.80 -2.11
CA ALA A 23 2.36 2.66 -1.75
C ALA A 23 2.81 1.85 -2.97
N SER A 24 1.92 1.67 -3.96
CA SER A 24 2.22 1.01 -5.23
C SER A 24 3.27 1.78 -6.02
N GLU A 25 3.13 3.10 -6.11
CA GLU A 25 4.08 3.95 -6.81
C GLU A 25 5.44 3.97 -6.12
N LEU A 26 5.47 4.11 -4.79
CA LEU A 26 6.69 3.96 -3.99
C LEU A 26 7.39 2.64 -4.29
N ALA A 27 6.66 1.53 -4.16
CA ALA A 27 7.24 0.20 -4.35
C ALA A 27 7.81 0.02 -5.77
N LYS A 28 7.17 0.61 -6.79
CA LYS A 28 7.71 0.64 -8.16
C LYS A 28 8.99 1.47 -8.23
N GLN A 29 8.95 2.72 -7.78
CA GLN A 29 10.08 3.65 -7.87
C GLN A 29 11.32 3.16 -7.11
N MET A 30 11.14 2.56 -5.94
CA MET A 30 12.21 1.93 -5.17
C MET A 30 12.94 0.80 -5.91
N THR A 31 12.25 0.15 -6.86
CA THR A 31 12.78 -0.96 -7.66
C THR A 31 13.26 -0.51 -9.04
N VAL A 32 13.02 0.73 -9.45
CA VAL A 32 13.53 1.29 -10.70
C VAL A 32 14.81 2.05 -10.39
N SER A 33 15.86 1.85 -11.21
CA SER A 33 17.12 2.54 -11.02
C SER A 33 16.94 4.06 -11.02
N ALA A 34 17.40 4.75 -9.99
CA ALA A 34 17.27 6.20 -9.84
C ALA A 34 18.04 7.04 -10.90
N VAL A 35 18.59 6.41 -11.94
CA VAL A 35 19.49 7.07 -12.92
C VAL A 35 18.75 7.76 -14.07
N GLN A 36 17.42 7.63 -14.20
CA GLN A 36 16.67 8.40 -15.22
C GLN A 36 16.20 9.79 -14.77
N ALA A 37 16.55 10.23 -13.56
CA ALA A 37 16.29 11.59 -13.11
C ALA A 37 17.55 12.45 -13.13
N THR A 38 18.02 12.74 -14.34
CA THR A 38 18.49 14.07 -14.81
C THR A 38 19.31 13.91 -16.09
N ALA A 39 18.65 13.61 -17.22
CA ALA A 39 19.24 13.84 -18.55
C ALA A 39 19.41 15.36 -18.88
N GLY A 40 19.63 16.20 -17.87
CA GLY A 40 19.73 17.65 -17.99
C GLY A 40 20.46 18.37 -16.85
N ALA A 41 20.88 17.67 -15.79
CA ALA A 41 21.77 18.23 -14.77
C ALA A 41 23.04 17.39 -14.73
N VAL A 42 23.93 17.65 -15.69
CA VAL A 42 25.31 17.21 -15.60
C VAL A 42 25.92 17.93 -14.38
N VAL A 43 25.91 17.28 -13.21
CA VAL A 43 26.82 17.66 -12.13
C VAL A 43 28.19 17.16 -12.54
N VAL A 44 28.93 17.98 -13.27
CA VAL A 44 30.36 17.79 -13.50
C VAL A 44 31.05 17.97 -12.16
N GLY A 45 31.29 16.87 -11.47
CA GLY A 45 32.09 16.78 -10.26
C GLY A 45 32.56 15.34 -10.11
N VAL A 46 33.82 15.10 -10.46
CA VAL A 46 34.49 13.81 -10.39
C VAL A 46 34.38 13.28 -8.95
N GLY A 47 33.62 12.19 -8.73
CA GLY A 47 33.65 11.39 -7.48
C GLY A 47 32.40 11.29 -6.59
N GLY A 48 31.19 11.71 -6.99
CA GLY A 48 30.05 11.62 -6.05
C GLY A 48 28.62 11.83 -6.59
N ALA A 49 28.35 11.54 -7.86
CA ALA A 49 27.13 11.99 -8.54
C ALA A 49 25.87 11.09 -8.42
N VAL A 50 25.85 10.05 -7.58
CA VAL A 50 24.71 9.09 -7.56
C VAL A 50 23.81 9.20 -6.31
N ALA A 51 24.25 9.87 -5.23
CA ALA A 51 23.55 9.90 -3.93
C ALA A 51 22.32 10.86 -3.85
N GLY A 52 21.98 11.57 -4.94
CA GLY A 52 20.91 12.58 -4.95
C GLY A 52 19.55 12.11 -5.47
N ALA A 53 19.52 11.09 -6.31
CA ALA A 53 18.35 10.81 -7.16
C ALA A 53 17.24 9.99 -6.47
N ILE A 54 17.57 9.17 -5.47
CA ILE A 54 16.60 8.29 -4.80
C ILE A 54 15.57 9.11 -4.02
N ALA A 55 16.00 9.99 -3.09
CA ALA A 55 15.06 10.88 -2.41
C ALA A 55 14.26 11.79 -3.36
N GLN A 56 14.91 12.47 -4.31
CA GLN A 56 14.17 13.39 -5.18
C GLN A 56 13.16 12.68 -6.08
N VAL A 57 13.46 11.48 -6.60
CA VAL A 57 12.50 10.72 -7.42
C VAL A 57 11.42 10.10 -6.56
N ILE A 58 11.79 9.42 -5.47
CA ILE A 58 10.86 8.70 -4.61
C ILE A 58 9.95 9.67 -3.87
N PHE A 59 10.51 10.73 -3.28
CA PHE A 59 9.72 11.70 -2.54
C PHE A 59 8.96 12.64 -3.46
N ARG A 60 9.50 13.12 -4.60
CA ARG A 60 8.70 13.95 -5.53
C ARG A 60 7.63 13.14 -6.26
N GLY A 61 7.93 11.91 -6.65
CA GLY A 61 6.97 11.02 -7.30
C GLY A 61 5.84 10.58 -6.36
N LEU A 62 6.16 10.25 -5.11
CA LEU A 62 5.18 10.12 -4.04
C LEU A 62 4.43 11.44 -3.85
N TRP A 63 5.15 12.56 -3.77
CA TRP A 63 4.57 13.86 -3.49
C TRP A 63 3.54 14.22 -4.55
N ASP A 64 3.87 14.13 -5.83
CA ASP A 64 2.95 14.41 -6.94
C ASP A 64 1.77 13.40 -7.01
N THR A 65 1.96 12.17 -6.51
CA THR A 65 0.93 11.11 -6.52
C THR A 65 -0.06 11.25 -5.36
N VAL A 66 0.42 11.66 -4.18
CA VAL A 66 -0.40 11.85 -2.99
C VAL A 66 -0.89 13.31 -2.88
N PHE A 67 -0.16 14.25 -3.47
CA PHE A 67 -0.30 15.71 -3.37
C PHE A 67 -0.04 16.38 -4.72
N PRO A 68 -1.05 16.48 -5.58
CA PRO A 68 -0.93 17.23 -6.83
C PRO A 68 -0.46 18.66 -6.54
N PRO A 69 0.37 19.28 -7.40
CA PRO A 69 0.98 20.59 -7.16
C PRO A 69 -0.01 21.76 -6.96
N ASP A 70 -1.29 21.52 -7.19
CA ASP A 70 -2.37 22.51 -7.09
C ASP A 70 -3.09 22.48 -5.73
N ALA A 71 -2.71 21.58 -4.81
CA ALA A 71 -3.31 21.46 -3.49
C ALA A 71 -2.72 22.50 -2.51
N GLU A 72 -3.58 23.26 -1.81
CA GLU A 72 -3.14 24.11 -0.71
C GLU A 72 -2.55 23.25 0.43
N GLU A 73 -1.51 23.75 1.12
CA GLU A 73 -0.79 23.00 2.17
C GLU A 73 -1.73 22.45 3.28
N SER A 74 -2.83 23.15 3.56
CA SER A 74 -3.88 22.71 4.50
C SER A 74 -4.79 21.61 3.92
N SER A 75 -5.13 21.65 2.63
CA SER A 75 -5.97 20.62 1.99
C SER A 75 -5.25 19.29 1.84
N THR A 76 -3.93 19.34 1.59
CA THR A 76 -3.02 18.20 1.53
C THR A 76 -3.05 17.35 2.80
N MET A 77 -3.03 17.99 3.97
CA MET A 77 -3.08 17.31 5.26
C MET A 77 -4.46 16.71 5.56
N ASP A 78 -5.53 17.38 5.17
CA ASP A 78 -6.89 16.87 5.34
C ASP A 78 -7.18 15.70 4.38
N GLU A 79 -6.56 15.69 3.20
CA GLU A 79 -6.54 14.55 2.29
C GLU A 79 -5.78 13.37 2.91
N MET A 80 -4.57 13.55 3.47
CA MET A 80 -3.87 12.49 4.23
C MET A 80 -4.75 11.92 5.36
N LYS A 81 -5.38 12.80 6.15
CA LYS A 81 -6.30 12.38 7.23
C LYS A 81 -7.51 11.62 6.71
N SER A 82 -8.03 11.99 5.54
CA SER A 82 -9.17 11.31 4.91
C SER A 82 -8.80 9.90 4.42
N ILE A 83 -7.57 9.73 3.95
CA ILE A 83 -7.04 8.46 3.44
C ILE A 83 -6.92 7.42 4.56
N VAL A 84 -6.47 7.85 5.73
CA VAL A 84 -6.23 6.97 6.89
C VAL A 84 -7.51 6.60 7.62
N LYS A 85 -8.60 7.36 7.44
CA LYS A 85 -9.89 7.27 8.18
C LYS A 85 -10.72 5.99 7.96
N GLN A 86 -10.15 4.92 7.42
CA GLN A 86 -10.88 3.66 7.27
C GLN A 86 -10.81 2.86 8.57
N GLU A 87 -11.88 2.97 9.37
CA GLU A 87 -12.32 2.05 10.42
C GLU A 87 -11.37 1.77 11.62
N LEU A 88 -10.17 2.36 11.62
CA LEU A 88 -9.24 2.31 12.75
C LEU A 88 -9.80 3.07 13.98
N LYS A 89 -9.34 2.68 15.17
CA LYS A 89 -9.65 3.43 16.41
C LYS A 89 -9.11 4.85 16.31
N GLN A 90 -9.85 5.82 16.85
CA GLN A 90 -9.49 7.24 16.79
C GLN A 90 -8.05 7.51 17.27
N ASP A 91 -7.62 6.90 18.38
CA ASP A 91 -6.25 7.08 18.89
C ASP A 91 -5.18 6.63 17.87
N THR A 92 -5.43 5.53 17.15
CA THR A 92 -4.53 5.04 16.09
C THR A 92 -4.55 5.98 14.89
N LEU A 93 -5.72 6.51 14.52
CA LEU A 93 -5.85 7.50 13.46
C LEU A 93 -5.08 8.77 13.79
N ASP A 94 -5.24 9.30 15.01
CA ASP A 94 -4.56 10.50 15.48
C ASP A 94 -3.05 10.32 15.48
N GLN A 95 -2.56 9.14 15.88
CA GLN A 95 -1.14 8.81 15.84
C GLN A 95 -0.62 8.75 14.39
N ILE A 96 -1.32 8.08 13.47
CA ILE A 96 -0.92 8.03 12.05
C ILE A 96 -0.90 9.45 11.46
N ASN A 97 -1.93 10.24 11.73
CA ASN A 97 -2.04 11.61 11.23
C ASN A 97 -0.90 12.49 11.76
N GLY A 98 -0.54 12.36 13.04
CA GLY A 98 0.63 13.03 13.62
C GLY A 98 1.92 12.64 12.91
N VAL A 99 2.15 11.34 12.72
CA VAL A 99 3.37 10.85 12.02
C VAL A 99 3.43 11.33 10.57
N LEU A 100 2.31 11.33 9.85
CA LEU A 100 2.27 11.84 8.47
C LEU A 100 2.53 13.35 8.41
N HIS A 101 2.01 14.11 9.37
CA HIS A 101 2.29 15.55 9.47
C HIS A 101 3.77 15.83 9.77
N ASP A 102 4.35 15.13 10.74
CA ASP A 102 5.77 15.26 11.09
C ASP A 102 6.68 14.88 9.90
N LEU A 103 6.33 13.79 9.19
CA LEU A 103 7.03 13.37 7.98
C LEU A 103 6.95 14.44 6.90
N PHE A 104 5.76 14.99 6.67
CA PHE A 104 5.58 16.02 5.67
C PHE A 104 6.42 17.26 5.99
N ASP A 105 6.25 17.81 7.20
CA ASP A 105 6.91 19.04 7.61
C ASP A 105 8.43 18.86 7.58
N MET A 106 8.97 17.80 8.18
CA MET A 106 10.42 17.63 8.21
C MET A 106 10.99 17.33 6.82
N LEU A 107 10.34 16.49 6.00
CA LEU A 107 10.90 16.15 4.68
C LEU A 107 10.90 17.35 3.73
N THR A 108 9.85 18.17 3.76
CA THR A 108 9.72 19.32 2.84
C THR A 108 10.43 20.57 3.33
N LYS A 109 10.31 20.89 4.63
CA LYS A 109 10.83 22.14 5.19
C LYS A 109 12.27 21.99 5.66
N ASP A 110 12.61 20.88 6.31
CA ASP A 110 13.92 20.74 6.93
C ASP A 110 14.88 19.96 6.01
N TYR A 111 14.57 18.69 5.73
CA TYR A 111 15.47 17.77 5.05
C TYR A 111 15.80 18.20 3.62
N THR A 112 14.80 18.58 2.81
CA THR A 112 15.03 18.98 1.42
C THR A 112 15.88 20.24 1.34
N LEU A 113 15.61 21.24 2.19
CA LEU A 113 16.40 22.47 2.24
C LEU A 113 17.81 22.19 2.77
N ASP A 114 17.93 21.41 3.84
CA ASP A 114 19.20 21.04 4.43
C ASP A 114 20.09 20.27 3.44
N LYS A 115 19.51 19.32 2.71
CA LYS A 115 20.24 18.55 1.70
C LYS A 115 20.71 19.43 0.54
N MET A 116 19.92 20.40 0.10
CA MET A 116 20.32 21.34 -0.96
C MET A 116 21.54 22.20 -0.58
N HIS A 117 21.76 22.43 0.71
CA HIS A 117 22.86 23.24 1.23
C HIS A 117 24.00 22.41 1.82
N SER A 118 23.92 21.08 1.77
CA SER A 118 24.91 20.17 2.35
C SER A 118 25.92 19.69 1.31
N ASP A 119 27.16 19.46 1.75
CA ASP A 119 28.18 18.74 1.01
C ASP A 119 28.23 17.28 1.48
N LEU A 120 27.78 16.34 0.63
CA LEU A 120 27.77 14.92 0.98
C LEU A 120 29.17 14.30 1.11
N THR A 121 30.24 15.01 0.71
CA THR A 121 31.62 14.58 0.97
C THR A 121 32.07 14.93 2.40
N ASP A 122 31.38 15.85 3.08
CA ASP A 122 31.62 16.19 4.49
C ASP A 122 30.84 15.21 5.40
N PRO A 123 31.54 14.44 6.26
CA PRO A 123 30.89 13.54 7.23
C PRO A 123 29.90 14.25 8.16
N THR A 124 30.15 15.51 8.51
CA THR A 124 29.32 16.29 9.44
C THR A 124 27.95 16.56 8.83
N ASP A 125 27.92 16.92 7.54
CA ASP A 125 26.69 17.16 6.81
C ASP A 125 25.89 15.87 6.61
N ARG A 126 26.58 14.75 6.33
CA ARG A 126 25.95 13.43 6.28
C ARG A 126 25.33 13.04 7.61
N GLU A 127 26.06 13.19 8.71
CA GLU A 127 25.57 12.87 10.06
C GLU A 127 24.32 13.70 10.41
N ARG A 128 24.34 15.01 10.12
CA ARG A 128 23.18 15.88 10.32
C ARG A 128 21.95 15.44 9.53
N LEU A 129 22.11 15.12 8.25
CA LEU A 129 21.04 14.62 7.39
C LEU A 129 20.54 13.25 7.84
N HIS A 130 21.44 12.37 8.24
CA HIS A 130 21.13 11.04 8.74
C HIS A 130 20.33 11.09 10.06
N ASP A 131 20.71 11.97 10.97
CA ASP A 131 20.01 12.19 12.24
C ASP A 131 18.57 12.68 12.04
N LEU A 132 18.34 13.56 11.05
CA LEU A 132 16.99 13.99 10.67
C LEU A 132 16.14 12.80 10.23
N LEU A 133 16.66 11.98 9.31
CA LEU A 133 15.97 10.79 8.84
C LEU A 133 15.72 9.77 9.96
N THR A 134 16.67 9.64 10.89
CA THR A 134 16.58 8.68 12.00
C THR A 134 15.41 9.03 12.92
N ARG A 135 15.25 10.31 13.28
CA ARG A 135 14.11 10.80 14.06
C ARG A 135 12.76 10.50 13.39
N LEU A 136 12.65 10.70 12.08
CA LEU A 136 11.44 10.35 11.32
C LEU A 136 11.14 8.86 11.38
N ASN A 137 12.17 8.04 11.17
CA ASN A 137 12.01 6.60 11.16
C ASN A 137 11.56 6.07 12.53
N GLU A 138 12.00 6.66 13.64
CA GLU A 138 11.56 6.28 14.99
C GLU A 138 10.04 6.46 15.20
N HIS A 139 9.48 7.55 14.69
CA HIS A 139 8.03 7.82 14.77
C HIS A 139 7.20 6.77 14.02
N LEU A 140 7.73 6.22 12.93
CA LEU A 140 7.08 5.18 12.13
C LEU A 140 7.06 3.79 12.81
N ILE A 141 8.02 3.48 13.70
CA ILE A 141 8.16 2.14 14.29
C ILE A 141 6.90 1.73 15.07
N GLY A 142 6.42 2.61 15.95
CA GLY A 142 5.27 2.30 16.83
C GLY A 142 3.96 2.11 16.07
N VAL A 143 3.73 2.98 15.08
CA VAL A 143 2.51 2.94 14.26
C VAL A 143 2.49 1.72 13.36
N ILE A 144 3.56 1.45 12.62
CA ILE A 144 3.66 0.25 11.77
C ILE A 144 3.54 -1.01 12.63
N GLY A 145 4.20 -1.05 13.79
CA GLY A 145 4.10 -2.16 14.73
C GLY A 145 2.67 -2.43 15.19
N THR A 146 1.86 -1.37 15.39
CA THR A 146 0.43 -1.48 15.74
C THR A 146 -0.39 -2.01 14.57
N LEU A 147 -0.17 -1.47 13.37
CA LEU A 147 -0.89 -1.89 12.16
C LEU A 147 -0.60 -3.34 11.78
N MET A 148 0.58 -3.87 12.14
CA MET A 148 0.93 -5.27 11.93
C MET A 148 0.29 -6.24 12.92
N GLN A 149 -0.34 -5.77 14.00
CA GLN A 149 -1.02 -6.65 14.96
C GLN A 149 -2.27 -7.25 14.34
N GLU A 150 -2.61 -8.50 14.68
CA GLU A 150 -3.76 -9.22 14.14
C GLU A 150 -5.08 -8.44 14.23
N SER A 151 -5.30 -7.68 15.31
CA SER A 151 -6.50 -6.85 15.48
C SER A 151 -6.62 -5.68 14.51
N TYR A 152 -5.51 -5.29 13.87
CA TYR A 152 -5.41 -4.16 12.95
C TYR A 152 -5.01 -4.58 11.53
N ALA A 153 -4.45 -5.77 11.33
CA ALA A 153 -3.83 -6.18 10.08
C ALA A 153 -4.75 -6.13 8.85
N LYS A 154 -6.03 -6.47 9.02
CA LYS A 154 -7.02 -6.36 7.92
C LYS A 154 -7.45 -4.92 7.67
N ILE A 155 -7.87 -4.25 8.74
CA ILE A 155 -8.54 -2.95 8.70
C ILE A 155 -7.56 -1.80 8.43
N GLY A 156 -6.31 -1.97 8.85
CA GLY A 156 -5.23 -1.01 8.71
C GLY A 156 -4.29 -1.33 7.55
N LEU A 157 -4.59 -2.33 6.69
CA LEU A 157 -3.66 -2.76 5.63
C LEU A 157 -3.28 -1.60 4.70
N THR A 158 -4.23 -0.74 4.35
CA THR A 158 -3.96 0.46 3.54
C THR A 158 -2.93 1.38 4.20
N SER A 159 -3.15 1.74 5.46
CA SER A 159 -2.22 2.61 6.20
C SER A 159 -0.87 1.93 6.38
N PHE A 160 -0.87 0.61 6.60
CA PHE A 160 0.35 -0.18 6.67
C PHE A 160 1.13 -0.10 5.36
N LEU A 161 0.50 -0.33 4.21
CA LEU A 161 1.15 -0.32 2.90
C LEU A 161 1.87 1.02 2.65
N LEU A 162 1.19 2.14 2.94
CA LEU A 162 1.77 3.48 2.81
C LEU A 162 2.95 3.70 3.77
N LEU A 163 2.74 3.50 5.08
CA LEU A 163 3.77 3.80 6.09
C LEU A 163 4.97 2.85 5.99
N ALA A 164 4.74 1.58 5.66
CA ALA A 164 5.81 0.62 5.39
C ALA A 164 6.61 1.01 4.15
N GLY A 165 5.95 1.41 3.06
CA GLY A 165 6.61 1.91 1.86
C GLY A 165 7.47 3.15 2.15
N LEU A 166 6.92 4.12 2.89
CA LEU A 166 7.62 5.31 3.34
C LEU A 166 8.86 4.97 4.16
N ARG A 167 8.74 4.03 5.10
CA ARG A 167 9.86 3.60 5.93
C ARG A 167 10.97 2.94 5.12
N LEU A 168 10.63 2.11 4.14
CA LEU A 168 11.64 1.52 3.27
C LEU A 168 12.34 2.58 2.41
N ALA A 169 11.61 3.57 1.90
CA ALA A 169 12.19 4.71 1.18
C ALA A 169 13.13 5.52 2.07
N LEU A 170 12.76 5.77 3.33
CA LEU A 170 13.64 6.42 4.31
C LEU A 170 14.93 5.62 4.55
N TYR A 171 14.85 4.28 4.62
CA TYR A 171 16.05 3.46 4.75
C TYR A 171 16.96 3.51 3.52
N GLN A 172 16.40 3.54 2.32
CA GLN A 172 17.19 3.76 1.11
C GLN A 172 17.84 5.14 1.11
N GLU A 173 17.16 6.16 1.64
CA GLU A 173 17.73 7.50 1.75
C GLU A 173 18.81 7.61 2.83
N MET A 174 18.63 6.95 3.97
CA MET A 174 19.67 6.86 5.01
C MET A 174 20.95 6.24 4.48
N ALA A 175 20.87 5.33 3.50
CA ALA A 175 22.06 4.78 2.85
C ALA A 175 22.81 5.81 2.00
N ASN A 176 22.10 6.78 1.41
CA ASN A 176 22.70 7.87 0.60
C ASN A 176 23.47 8.87 1.45
N VAL A 177 23.06 9.05 2.70
CA VAL A 177 23.68 9.99 3.65
C VAL A 177 24.34 9.25 4.82
N ASP A 178 24.66 7.96 4.64
CA ASP A 178 25.21 7.14 5.72
C ASP A 178 26.60 7.68 6.15
N PRO A 179 26.72 8.20 7.39
CA PRO A 179 28.00 8.75 7.86
C PRO A 179 29.05 7.66 8.03
N GLU A 180 28.64 6.40 8.20
CA GLU A 180 29.50 5.23 8.40
C GLU A 180 29.85 4.52 7.08
N ASN A 181 29.44 5.06 5.92
CA ASN A 181 29.81 4.47 4.64
C ASN A 181 31.29 4.71 4.33
N GLU A 182 32.08 3.64 4.39
CA GLU A 182 33.52 3.66 4.13
C GLU A 182 33.89 3.59 2.63
N ASP A 183 32.90 3.45 1.73
CA ASP A 183 33.16 3.41 0.30
C ASP A 183 33.78 4.74 -0.19
N PRO A 184 34.94 4.72 -0.90
CA PRO A 184 35.64 5.93 -1.33
C PRO A 184 34.82 6.83 -2.25
N ASP A 185 33.89 6.26 -3.02
CA ASP A 185 32.99 6.97 -3.93
C ASP A 185 31.62 7.26 -3.28
N PHE A 186 31.51 7.02 -1.97
CA PHE A 186 30.29 7.14 -1.17
C PHE A 186 29.10 6.43 -1.82
N ASN A 187 29.35 5.27 -2.43
CA ASN A 187 28.33 4.50 -3.11
C ASN A 187 27.30 3.96 -2.10
N PRO A 188 26.02 4.38 -2.16
CA PRO A 188 25.02 3.97 -1.17
C PRO A 188 24.74 2.47 -1.18
N ALA A 189 24.89 1.80 -2.32
CA ALA A 189 24.72 0.34 -2.42
C ALA A 189 25.82 -0.43 -1.66
N ARG A 190 26.88 0.27 -1.23
CA ARG A 190 27.96 -0.27 -0.39
C ARG A 190 27.77 0.03 1.10
N SER A 191 26.73 0.78 1.49
CA SER A 191 26.38 0.95 2.91
C SER A 191 26.09 -0.40 3.56
N SER A 192 26.96 -0.80 4.48
CA SER A 192 26.89 -2.11 5.14
C SER A 192 25.61 -2.24 5.99
N ARG A 193 25.19 -1.14 6.62
CA ARG A 193 24.02 -1.08 7.50
C ARG A 193 22.69 -1.15 6.74
N TYR A 194 22.58 -0.43 5.63
CA TYR A 194 21.30 -0.26 4.93
C TYR A 194 21.16 -1.13 3.69
N ALA A 195 22.23 -1.26 2.91
CA ALA A 195 22.17 -1.75 1.53
C ALA A 195 22.66 -3.18 1.33
N THR A 196 23.20 -3.84 2.37
CA THR A 196 23.66 -5.22 2.25
C THR A 196 22.48 -6.15 1.92
N PRO A 197 22.53 -6.94 0.83
CA PRO A 197 21.49 -7.90 0.51
C PRO A 197 21.18 -8.83 1.67
N ARG A 198 19.89 -9.12 1.90
CA ARG A 198 19.34 -10.01 2.93
C ARG A 198 19.53 -9.60 4.39
N VAL A 199 20.55 -8.81 4.71
CA VAL A 199 20.91 -8.47 6.10
C VAL A 199 20.93 -6.98 6.40
N GLY A 200 20.94 -6.11 5.39
CA GLY A 200 20.78 -4.67 5.56
C GLY A 200 19.35 -4.32 5.97
N LEU A 201 19.15 -3.15 6.58
CA LEU A 201 17.84 -2.74 7.10
C LEU A 201 16.76 -2.69 6.02
N VAL A 202 17.08 -2.25 4.80
CA VAL A 202 16.12 -2.25 3.68
C VAL A 202 15.66 -3.69 3.38
N ALA A 203 16.59 -4.64 3.28
CA ALA A 203 16.26 -6.03 2.98
C ALA A 203 15.42 -6.69 4.08
N GLN A 204 15.83 -6.55 5.34
CA GLN A 204 15.13 -7.15 6.48
C GLN A 204 13.70 -6.64 6.61
N TYR A 205 13.49 -5.32 6.48
CA TYR A 205 12.16 -4.75 6.59
C TYR A 205 11.31 -4.98 5.35
N ALA A 206 11.91 -5.03 4.15
CA ALA A 206 11.17 -5.35 2.94
C ALA A 206 10.63 -6.79 2.99
N GLU A 207 11.43 -7.74 3.48
CA GLU A 207 10.99 -9.12 3.76
C GLU A 207 9.83 -9.13 4.76
N LYS A 208 10.04 -8.54 5.94
CA LYS A 208 9.04 -8.48 7.02
C LYS A 208 7.71 -7.88 6.56
N TYR A 209 7.76 -6.82 5.76
CA TYR A 209 6.55 -6.15 5.29
C TYR A 209 5.87 -6.91 4.17
N ALA A 210 6.62 -7.51 3.25
CA ALA A 210 6.05 -8.37 2.21
C ALA A 210 5.32 -9.57 2.83
N GLU A 211 5.92 -10.24 3.82
CA GLU A 211 5.30 -11.36 4.54
C GLU A 211 3.96 -10.98 5.18
N HIS A 212 3.88 -9.78 5.77
CA HIS A 212 2.64 -9.30 6.36
C HIS A 212 1.53 -9.12 5.31
N VAL A 213 1.84 -8.54 4.16
CA VAL A 213 0.87 -8.40 3.06
C VAL A 213 0.46 -9.76 2.52
N GLU A 214 1.42 -10.65 2.29
CA GLU A 214 1.19 -12.02 1.80
C GLU A 214 0.34 -12.86 2.76
N GLU A 215 0.42 -12.62 4.08
CA GLU A 215 -0.42 -13.27 5.06
C GLU A 215 -1.87 -12.75 5.05
N TRP A 216 -2.04 -11.41 5.06
CA TRP A 216 -3.34 -10.80 5.36
C TRP A 216 -4.17 -10.49 4.13
N TRP A 217 -3.54 -10.18 3.00
CA TRP A 217 -4.26 -9.85 1.77
C TRP A 217 -5.17 -10.99 1.27
N PRO A 218 -4.71 -12.26 1.20
CA PRO A 218 -5.59 -13.37 0.82
C PRO A 218 -6.77 -13.54 1.77
N ARG A 219 -6.59 -13.25 3.07
CA ARG A 219 -7.66 -13.34 4.07
C ARG A 219 -8.72 -12.24 3.86
N ILE A 220 -8.31 -11.03 3.46
CA ILE A 220 -9.22 -9.95 3.11
C ILE A 220 -10.05 -10.31 1.87
N LEU A 221 -9.40 -10.84 0.83
CA LEU A 221 -10.11 -11.32 -0.37
C LEU A 221 -11.12 -12.42 -0.04
N GLU A 222 -10.75 -13.35 0.83
CA GLU A 222 -11.62 -14.43 1.26
C GLU A 222 -12.80 -13.93 2.10
N ASP A 223 -12.58 -13.02 3.06
CA ASP A 223 -13.68 -12.39 3.81
C ASP A 223 -14.64 -11.65 2.89
N ARG A 224 -14.10 -10.95 1.88
CA ARG A 224 -14.90 -10.27 0.87
C ARG A 224 -15.78 -11.23 0.07
N ARG A 225 -15.21 -12.38 -0.35
CA ARG A 225 -15.94 -13.44 -1.08
C ARG A 225 -17.04 -14.06 -0.22
N ARG A 226 -16.78 -14.26 1.07
CA ARG A 226 -17.76 -14.80 2.04
C ARG A 226 -18.91 -13.83 2.33
N ALA A 227 -18.70 -12.53 2.18
CA ALA A 227 -19.77 -11.53 2.30
C ALA A 227 -20.82 -11.64 1.19
N VAL A 228 -20.53 -12.38 0.10
CA VAL A 228 -21.47 -12.67 -0.98
C VAL A 228 -22.10 -14.04 -0.78
N VAL A 229 -23.41 -14.09 -0.68
CA VAL A 229 -24.19 -15.32 -0.52
C VAL A 229 -25.30 -15.40 -1.57
N ALA A 230 -25.78 -16.62 -1.83
CA ALA A 230 -26.92 -16.84 -2.72
C ALA A 230 -28.19 -17.10 -1.90
N GLY A 231 -29.31 -16.57 -2.38
CA GLY A 231 -30.63 -16.80 -1.84
C GLY A 231 -31.58 -17.38 -2.89
N SER A 232 -32.58 -18.13 -2.43
CA SER A 232 -33.64 -18.64 -3.29
C SER A 232 -34.97 -18.70 -2.53
N ALA A 233 -36.07 -18.33 -3.18
CA ALA A 233 -37.42 -18.47 -2.65
C ALA A 233 -38.34 -19.08 -3.71
N VAL A 234 -39.29 -19.88 -3.24
CA VAL A 234 -40.36 -20.40 -4.07
C VAL A 234 -41.65 -19.70 -3.70
N THR A 235 -42.24 -19.00 -4.66
CA THR A 235 -43.57 -18.40 -4.53
C THR A 235 -44.57 -19.30 -5.26
N SER A 236 -45.54 -19.83 -4.52
CA SER A 236 -46.61 -20.65 -5.10
C SER A 236 -47.82 -19.80 -5.42
N THR A 237 -48.26 -19.77 -6.66
CA THR A 237 -49.58 -19.25 -7.05
C THR A 237 -50.50 -20.45 -7.29
N GLY A 238 -51.44 -20.69 -6.37
CA GLY A 238 -52.36 -21.83 -6.46
C GLY A 238 -53.82 -21.44 -6.33
N VAL A 239 -54.58 -21.57 -7.42
CA VAL A 239 -56.00 -21.98 -7.37
C VAL A 239 -56.12 -23.29 -8.16
N SER A 240 -56.18 -24.40 -7.41
CA SER A 240 -56.55 -25.78 -7.80
C SER A 240 -55.58 -26.68 -8.61
N VAL A 241 -55.45 -27.92 -8.10
CA VAL A 241 -54.91 -29.20 -8.60
C VAL A 241 -53.45 -29.31 -9.09
N SER A 242 -52.79 -28.23 -9.51
CA SER A 242 -51.35 -28.26 -9.84
C SER A 242 -50.61 -27.08 -9.21
N LEU A 243 -49.77 -27.32 -8.20
CA LEU A 243 -48.92 -26.30 -7.59
C LEU A 243 -47.75 -25.96 -8.52
N VAL A 244 -47.99 -25.02 -9.45
CA VAL A 244 -46.92 -24.35 -10.19
C VAL A 244 -46.39 -23.22 -9.31
N GLY A 245 -45.09 -23.27 -9.01
CA GLY A 245 -44.40 -22.24 -8.25
C GLY A 245 -43.39 -21.51 -9.12
N THR A 246 -43.17 -20.23 -8.83
CA THR A 246 -42.05 -19.47 -9.36
C THR A 246 -40.90 -19.56 -8.36
N VAL A 247 -39.77 -20.12 -8.80
CA VAL A 247 -38.50 -20.03 -8.08
C VAL A 247 -37.84 -18.73 -8.46
N THR A 248 -37.49 -17.94 -7.46
CA THR A 248 -36.73 -16.70 -7.57
C THR A 248 -35.38 -16.93 -6.91
N GLU A 249 -34.29 -16.62 -7.61
CA GLU A 249 -32.92 -16.72 -7.11
C GLU A 249 -32.24 -15.36 -7.17
N TRP A 250 -31.43 -15.06 -6.16
CA TRP A 250 -30.70 -13.80 -6.05
C TRP A 250 -29.34 -13.98 -5.39
N ILE A 251 -28.50 -12.95 -5.53
CA ILE A 251 -27.23 -12.84 -4.82
C ILE A 251 -27.35 -11.67 -3.85
N GLU A 252 -26.99 -11.92 -2.59
CA GLU A 252 -26.89 -10.90 -1.56
C GLU A 252 -25.42 -10.56 -1.34
N ASP A 253 -25.12 -9.26 -1.29
CA ASP A 253 -23.79 -8.75 -0.99
C ASP A 253 -23.82 -7.93 0.30
N HIS A 254 -23.46 -8.58 1.41
CA HIS A 254 -23.50 -7.97 2.73
C HIS A 254 -22.44 -6.88 2.94
N ALA A 255 -21.48 -6.73 2.02
CA ALA A 255 -20.45 -5.70 2.09
C ALA A 255 -20.98 -4.30 1.77
N ILE A 256 -21.84 -4.20 0.76
CA ILE A 256 -22.24 -2.92 0.14
C ILE A 256 -23.67 -2.50 0.49
N ARG A 257 -24.36 -3.27 1.34
CA ARG A 257 -25.78 -3.05 1.72
C ARG A 257 -26.65 -2.69 0.50
N LYS A 258 -26.42 -3.35 -0.64
CA LYS A 258 -27.32 -3.22 -1.78
C LYS A 258 -28.50 -4.16 -1.59
N ASP A 259 -29.66 -3.70 -2.04
CA ASP A 259 -30.84 -4.53 -2.26
C ASP A 259 -30.46 -5.76 -3.09
N ASP A 260 -31.07 -6.90 -2.79
CA ASP A 260 -30.84 -8.20 -3.42
C ASP A 260 -30.57 -8.06 -4.94
N ILE A 261 -29.41 -8.53 -5.40
CA ILE A 261 -29.13 -8.56 -6.83
C ILE A 261 -29.97 -9.68 -7.40
N HIS A 262 -31.13 -9.31 -7.96
CA HIS A 262 -32.02 -10.25 -8.60
C HIS A 262 -31.29 -10.92 -9.75
N VAL A 263 -31.10 -12.24 -9.64
CA VAL A 263 -30.39 -13.03 -10.64
C VAL A 263 -31.37 -13.55 -11.68
N ARG A 264 -32.46 -14.21 -11.25
CA ARG A 264 -33.49 -14.74 -12.15
C ARG A 264 -34.76 -15.22 -11.46
N SER A 265 -35.81 -15.43 -12.26
CA SER A 265 -37.06 -16.09 -11.87
C SER A 265 -37.48 -17.12 -12.93
N TYR A 266 -37.87 -18.34 -12.52
CA TYR A 266 -38.32 -19.41 -13.43
C TYR A 266 -39.37 -20.31 -12.77
N SER A 267 -40.13 -21.05 -13.58
CA SER A 267 -41.11 -22.00 -13.07
C SER A 267 -40.42 -23.25 -12.50
N ASN A 268 -40.86 -23.73 -11.34
CA ASN A 268 -40.31 -24.92 -10.66
C ASN A 268 -40.43 -26.23 -11.47
N ILE A 269 -41.21 -26.26 -12.54
CA ILE A 269 -41.38 -27.40 -13.45
C ILE A 269 -40.64 -27.23 -14.79
N ALA A 270 -39.94 -26.12 -14.99
CA ALA A 270 -39.07 -25.87 -16.13
C ALA A 270 -37.61 -25.88 -15.67
N ALA A 271 -36.71 -26.49 -16.45
CA ALA A 271 -35.28 -26.41 -16.17
C ALA A 271 -34.84 -24.93 -16.23
N PRO A 272 -34.02 -24.46 -15.26
CA PRO A 272 -33.51 -23.10 -15.30
C PRO A 272 -32.62 -22.90 -16.53
N PRO A 273 -32.60 -21.69 -17.12
CA PRO A 273 -31.62 -21.33 -18.14
C PRO A 273 -30.20 -21.42 -17.57
N GLN A 274 -29.25 -22.04 -18.28
CA GLN A 274 -27.83 -22.03 -17.92
C GLN A 274 -27.27 -20.60 -18.00
N PRO A 275 -26.30 -20.21 -17.15
CA PRO A 275 -25.52 -21.03 -16.20
C PRO A 275 -26.19 -21.27 -14.83
N SER A 276 -25.65 -22.18 -14.01
CA SER A 276 -26.18 -22.49 -12.66
C SER A 276 -26.04 -21.32 -11.66
N LEU A 277 -26.82 -21.31 -10.57
CA LEU A 277 -26.69 -20.26 -9.54
C LEU A 277 -25.31 -20.28 -8.87
N ASP A 278 -24.74 -21.47 -8.67
CA ASP A 278 -23.37 -21.62 -8.13
C ASP A 278 -22.32 -21.01 -9.07
N THR A 279 -22.51 -21.18 -10.39
CA THR A 279 -21.64 -20.56 -11.40
C THR A 279 -21.73 -19.04 -11.33
N LEU A 280 -22.95 -18.50 -11.29
CA LEU A 280 -23.18 -17.04 -11.22
C LEU A 280 -22.66 -16.45 -9.91
N LEU A 281 -22.82 -17.17 -8.80
CA LEU A 281 -22.27 -16.79 -7.49
C LEU A 281 -20.74 -16.73 -7.53
N GLU A 282 -20.09 -17.73 -8.12
CA GLU A 282 -18.63 -17.76 -8.22
C GLU A 282 -18.10 -16.68 -9.16
N GLU A 283 -18.74 -16.45 -10.30
CA GLU A 283 -18.43 -15.34 -11.21
C GLU A 283 -18.54 -13.99 -10.48
N TYR A 284 -19.62 -13.78 -9.70
CA TYR A 284 -19.78 -12.56 -8.92
C TYR A 284 -18.71 -12.41 -7.83
N ARG A 285 -18.41 -13.48 -7.09
CA ARG A 285 -17.33 -13.52 -6.09
C ARG A 285 -15.96 -13.17 -6.68
N GLN A 286 -15.67 -13.65 -7.88
CA GLN A 286 -14.45 -13.29 -8.60
C GLN A 286 -14.46 -11.81 -9.02
N GLN A 287 -15.58 -11.31 -9.54
CA GLN A 287 -15.71 -9.91 -9.93
C GLN A 287 -15.50 -8.96 -8.74
N VAL A 288 -16.09 -9.24 -7.58
CA VAL A 288 -15.89 -8.38 -6.39
C VAL A 288 -14.46 -8.46 -5.86
N ALA A 289 -13.84 -9.64 -5.88
CA ALA A 289 -12.43 -9.80 -5.49
C ALA A 289 -11.49 -9.01 -6.43
N VAL A 290 -11.71 -9.07 -7.74
CA VAL A 290 -10.94 -8.29 -8.73
C VAL A 290 -11.16 -6.79 -8.56
N LYS A 291 -12.41 -6.36 -8.31
CA LYS A 291 -12.70 -4.95 -8.01
C LYS A 291 -11.98 -4.47 -6.75
N LEU A 292 -11.98 -5.29 -5.70
CA LEU A 292 -11.27 -4.98 -4.47
C LEU A 292 -9.76 -4.89 -4.69
N SER A 293 -9.15 -5.88 -5.37
CA SER A 293 -7.72 -5.82 -5.69
C SER A 293 -7.34 -4.59 -6.52
N LYS A 294 -8.14 -4.25 -7.54
CA LYS A 294 -7.92 -3.04 -8.33
C LYS A 294 -8.06 -1.75 -7.51
N LYS A 295 -8.99 -1.71 -6.55
CA LYS A 295 -9.17 -0.56 -5.65
C LYS A 295 -7.94 -0.35 -4.76
N PHE A 296 -7.36 -1.43 -4.25
CA PHE A 296 -6.19 -1.42 -3.37
C PHE A 296 -4.86 -1.47 -4.16
N ASN A 297 -4.88 -1.16 -5.46
CA ASN A 297 -3.73 -1.13 -6.35
C ASN A 297 -2.85 -2.39 -6.30
N HIS A 298 -3.50 -3.56 -6.22
CA HIS A 298 -2.85 -4.87 -6.25
C HIS A 298 -1.79 -5.03 -5.14
N PRO A 299 -2.17 -5.16 -3.84
CA PRO A 299 -1.22 -5.33 -2.74
C PRO A 299 -0.19 -6.45 -2.94
N GLU A 300 -0.56 -7.50 -3.68
CA GLU A 300 0.34 -8.57 -4.12
C GLU A 300 1.53 -8.07 -4.97
N GLU A 301 1.32 -7.07 -5.82
CA GLU A 301 2.37 -6.46 -6.63
C GLU A 301 3.30 -5.58 -5.77
N ILE A 302 2.74 -4.89 -4.77
CA ILE A 302 3.51 -4.11 -3.79
C ILE A 302 4.46 -5.03 -3.03
N ALA A 303 3.94 -6.14 -2.47
CA ALA A 303 4.73 -7.14 -1.79
C ALA A 303 5.81 -7.73 -2.70
N THR A 304 5.46 -8.05 -3.95
CA THR A 304 6.42 -8.55 -4.96
C THR A 304 7.56 -7.55 -5.21
N ASN A 305 7.26 -6.25 -5.27
CA ASN A 305 8.28 -5.23 -5.43
C ASN A 305 9.16 -5.08 -4.18
N TRP A 306 8.59 -5.16 -2.98
CA TRP A 306 9.40 -5.20 -1.76
C TRP A 306 10.28 -6.43 -1.68
N ARG A 307 9.81 -7.62 -2.11
CA ARG A 307 10.64 -8.83 -2.20
C ARG A 307 11.89 -8.62 -3.06
N LYS A 308 11.83 -7.82 -4.12
CA LYS A 308 13.02 -7.51 -4.96
C LYS A 308 14.10 -6.75 -4.17
N LEU A 309 13.71 -5.96 -3.17
CA LEU A 309 14.63 -5.20 -2.33
C LEU A 309 15.43 -6.09 -1.37
N ILE A 310 15.06 -7.36 -1.20
CA ILE A 310 15.82 -8.32 -0.38
C ILE A 310 17.18 -8.59 -1.01
N ASP A 311 17.19 -8.88 -2.32
CA ASP A 311 18.42 -9.17 -3.06
C ASP A 311 19.04 -7.92 -3.68
N LYS A 312 18.25 -6.88 -3.95
CA LYS A 312 18.73 -5.59 -4.48
C LYS A 312 18.18 -4.41 -3.67
N PRO A 313 18.72 -4.14 -2.47
CA PRO A 313 18.18 -3.14 -1.56
C PRO A 313 18.25 -1.71 -2.11
N ILE A 314 19.28 -1.41 -2.88
CA ILE A 314 19.45 -0.13 -3.56
C ILE A 314 19.70 -0.39 -5.03
N ASN A 315 18.78 0.07 -5.86
CA ASN A 315 18.86 -0.12 -7.29
C ASN A 315 19.59 1.06 -7.93
N MET A 316 20.91 0.96 -8.02
CA MET A 316 21.71 1.85 -8.88
C MET A 316 22.23 1.03 -10.05
N THR A 317 21.82 1.40 -11.27
CA THR A 317 22.60 1.06 -12.46
C THR A 317 23.76 2.02 -12.52
N ILE A 318 24.83 1.70 -11.82
CA ILE A 318 26.14 2.18 -12.21
C ILE A 318 26.46 1.33 -13.43
N GLU A 319 26.24 1.87 -14.64
CA GLU A 319 26.97 1.33 -15.78
C GLU A 319 28.44 1.46 -15.39
N ASP A 320 29.12 0.30 -15.30
CA ASP A 320 30.57 0.24 -15.18
C ASP A 320 31.14 1.15 -16.28
N VAL A 321 31.55 2.36 -15.90
CA VAL A 321 32.30 3.23 -16.80
C VAL A 321 33.68 2.57 -16.92
N PRO A 322 34.07 2.07 -18.11
CA PRO A 322 35.33 1.37 -18.30
C PRO A 322 36.56 2.26 -18.10
#